data_AF-A0A7W6BMF7-F1
#
_entry.id   AF-A0A7W6BMF7-F1
#
_cell.length_a   1.000
_cell.length_b   1.000
_cell.length_c   1.000
_cell.angle_alpha   90.00
_cell.angle_beta   90.00
_cell.angle_gamma   90.00
#
_symmetry.space_group_name_H-M   'P 1'
#
loop_
_entity.id
_entity.type
_entity.pdbx_description
1 polymer ?
#
loop_
_entity_poly.entity_id
_entity_poly.type
_entity_poly.pdbx_seq_one_letter_code
_entity_poly.pdbx_strand_id
1 'polypeptide(L)' 'MTTDEKRDPPKQERGPLGDARPDSQEHDPRAGSAQKPEPVEKRPNVGMVKPTDYPKEDRDKSSPLGG' A
#
# COMPACT_ATOMS: atom_id res chain seq x y z
N MET A 1 -36.60 5.26 27.01
CA MET A 1 -35.79 6.35 26.42
C MET A 1 -34.52 6.43 27.25
N THR A 2 -33.42 5.83 26.81
CA THR A 2 -32.12 5.95 27.48
C THR A 2 -31.23 6.82 26.61
N THR A 3 -30.71 7.88 27.20
CA THR A 3 -29.97 8.97 26.56
C THR A 3 -28.67 8.49 25.94
N ASP A 4 -28.47 8.81 24.67
CA ASP A 4 -27.20 8.64 23.96
C ASP A 4 -26.23 9.73 24.47
N GLU A 5 -25.38 9.34 25.41
CA GLU A 5 -24.32 10.17 25.96
C GLU A 5 -23.27 10.39 24.86
N LYS A 6 -23.20 11.61 24.33
CA LYS A 6 -22.23 12.04 23.32
C LYS A 6 -20.81 11.73 23.81
N ARG A 7 -20.24 10.62 23.34
CA ARG A 7 -18.82 10.33 23.51
C ARG A 7 -18.03 11.37 22.71
N ASP A 8 -17.22 12.17 23.41
CA ASP A 8 -16.25 13.05 22.77
C ASP A 8 -15.34 12.23 21.84
N PRO A 9 -15.05 12.72 20.62
CA PRO A 9 -14.12 12.03 19.76
C PRO A 9 -12.75 12.01 20.47
N PRO A 10 -12.09 10.86 20.52
CA PRO A 10 -10.81 10.68 21.19
C PRO A 10 -9.77 11.64 20.62
N LYS A 11 -9.04 12.30 21.52
CA LYS A 11 -7.99 13.26 21.19
C LYS A 11 -6.86 12.52 20.48
N GLN A 12 -6.82 12.63 19.16
CA GLN A 12 -5.66 12.25 18.36
C GLN A 12 -4.39 12.86 18.95
N GLU A 13 -3.43 12.03 19.33
CA GLU A 13 -2.15 12.48 19.84
C GLU A 13 -1.50 13.43 18.83
N ARG A 14 -1.18 14.65 19.26
CA ARG A 14 -0.51 15.66 18.42
C ARG A 14 0.98 15.61 18.69
N GLY A 15 1.78 15.99 17.69
CA GLY A 15 3.21 16.17 17.88
C GLY A 15 3.53 17.36 18.81
N PRO A 16 4.80 17.52 19.20
CA PRO A 16 5.23 18.56 20.14
C PRO A 16 4.97 19.99 19.64
N LEU A 17 4.81 20.18 18.32
CA LEU A 17 4.45 21.45 17.71
C LEU A 17 2.94 21.58 17.42
N GLY A 18 2.13 20.60 17.86
CA GLY A 18 0.70 20.55 17.60
C GLY A 18 0.33 19.99 16.22
N ASP A 19 1.30 19.46 15.48
CA ASP A 19 1.10 18.81 14.19
C ASP A 19 0.32 17.49 14.33
N ALA A 20 -0.47 17.16 13.30
CA ALA A 20 -1.21 15.91 13.26
C ALA A 20 -0.24 14.74 13.03
N ARG A 21 -0.21 13.79 13.98
CA ARG A 21 0.62 12.59 13.87
C ARG A 21 -0.09 11.51 13.05
N PRO A 22 0.53 10.96 11.98
CA PRO A 22 -0.06 9.88 11.18
C PRO A 22 -0.21 8.58 11.98
N ASP A 23 0.68 8.37 12.94
CA ASP A 23 0.67 7.27 13.91
C ASP A 23 -0.43 7.40 14.98
N SER A 24 -1.02 8.59 15.15
CA SER A 24 -2.18 8.82 16.04
C SER A 24 -3.51 8.36 15.45
N GLN A 25 -3.48 7.63 14.33
CA GLN A 25 -4.67 7.09 13.67
C GLN A 25 -5.37 6.10 14.59
N GLU A 26 -6.33 6.59 15.35
CA GLU A 26 -7.57 5.84 15.42
C GLU A 26 -8.03 5.52 14.01
N HIS A 27 -8.29 4.24 13.80
CA HIS A 27 -8.73 3.69 12.53
C HIS A 27 -9.95 4.48 12.05
N ASP A 28 -9.76 5.39 11.08
CA ASP A 28 -10.87 6.14 10.51
C ASP A 28 -11.88 5.11 9.98
N PRO A 29 -13.13 5.07 10.49
CA PRO A 29 -14.12 4.13 9.97
C PRO A 29 -14.45 4.40 8.50
N ARG A 30 -14.11 5.58 7.97
CA ARG A 30 -14.18 5.92 6.54
C ARG A 30 -12.99 5.40 5.73
N ALA A 31 -11.88 5.02 6.37
CA ALA A 31 -10.87 4.15 5.75
C ALA A 31 -11.38 2.69 5.70
N GLY A 32 -12.68 2.53 5.43
CA GLY A 32 -13.37 1.27 5.28
C GLY A 32 -12.78 0.51 4.12
N SER A 33 -12.18 -0.64 4.46
CA SER A 33 -11.52 -1.60 3.57
C SER A 33 -10.61 -0.96 2.52
N ALA A 34 -9.32 -0.87 2.82
CA ALA A 34 -8.33 -0.76 1.76
C ALA A 34 -8.64 -1.86 0.73
N GLN A 35 -9.03 -1.46 -0.49
CA GLN A 35 -9.33 -2.42 -1.54
C GLN A 35 -8.09 -3.28 -1.72
N LYS A 36 -8.24 -4.61 -1.57
CA LYS A 36 -7.12 -5.51 -1.76
C LYS A 36 -6.56 -5.30 -3.17
N PRO A 37 -5.24 -5.20 -3.34
CA PRO A 37 -4.65 -5.13 -4.66
C PRO A 37 -5.16 -6.29 -5.51
N GLU A 38 -5.48 -6.03 -6.77
CA GLU A 38 -5.86 -7.09 -7.70
C GLU A 38 -4.70 -8.08 -7.86
N PRO A 39 -4.99 -9.40 -7.98
CA PRO A 39 -3.96 -10.40 -8.27
C PRO A 39 -3.29 -10.06 -9.60
N VAL A 40 -1.99 -10.34 -9.68
CA VAL A 40 -1.15 -9.95 -10.82
C VAL A 40 -1.66 -10.55 -12.12
N GLU A 41 -2.18 -11.78 -12.06
CA GLU A 41 -2.72 -12.53 -13.19
C GLU A 41 -3.96 -11.88 -13.82
N LYS A 42 -4.62 -10.96 -13.11
CA LYS A 42 -5.80 -10.22 -13.61
C LYS A 42 -5.45 -8.87 -14.22
N ARG A 43 -4.19 -8.41 -14.12
CA ARG A 43 -3.78 -7.09 -14.58
C ARG A 43 -3.51 -7.14 -16.09
N PRO A 44 -4.21 -6.35 -16.92
CA PRO A 44 -4.10 -6.43 -18.39
C PRO A 44 -2.70 -6.06 -18.91
N ASN A 45 -1.90 -5.34 -18.13
CA ASN A 45 -0.58 -4.84 -18.51
C ASN A 45 0.58 -5.61 -17.86
N VAL A 46 0.32 -6.69 -17.13
CA VAL A 46 1.39 -7.51 -16.50
C VAL A 46 1.41 -8.89 -17.14
N GLY A 47 2.08 -8.97 -18.30
CA GLY A 47 2.43 -10.25 -18.91
C GLY A 47 3.62 -10.89 -18.21
N MET A 48 3.67 -12.22 -18.16
CA MET A 48 4.86 -12.96 -17.75
C MET A 48 5.88 -12.92 -18.89
N VAL A 49 6.93 -12.10 -18.75
CA VAL A 49 8.03 -12.03 -19.72
C VAL A 49 9.07 -13.10 -19.38
N LYS A 50 9.47 -13.92 -20.35
CA LYS A 50 10.57 -14.87 -20.21
C LYS A 50 11.90 -14.19 -20.52
N PRO A 51 13.03 -14.66 -19.96
CA PRO A 51 14.35 -14.15 -20.34
C PRO A 51 14.66 -14.25 -21.85
N THR A 52 14.01 -15.18 -22.57
CA THR A 52 14.13 -15.34 -24.03
C THR A 52 13.42 -14.26 -24.83
N ASP A 53 12.50 -13.51 -24.21
CA ASP A 53 11.70 -12.48 -24.87
C ASP A 53 12.45 -11.14 -24.94
N TYR A 54 13.56 -11.00 -24.20
CA TYR A 54 14.46 -9.86 -24.27
C TYR A 54 15.45 -10.00 -25.44
N PRO A 55 15.93 -8.88 -26.02
CA PRO A 55 17.06 -8.89 -26.94
C PRO A 55 18.25 -9.66 -26.37
N LYS A 56 18.97 -10.37 -27.24
CA LYS A 56 20.09 -11.24 -26.83
C LYS A 56 21.15 -10.46 -26.06
N GLU A 57 21.44 -9.25 -26.51
CA GLU A 57 22.44 -8.35 -25.92
C GLU A 57 22.08 -7.96 -24.47
N ASP A 58 20.78 -7.78 -24.19
CA ASP A 58 20.29 -7.43 -22.85
C ASP A 58 20.23 -8.67 -21.95
N ARG A 59 19.90 -9.83 -22.53
CA ARG A 59 19.93 -11.12 -21.83
C ARG A 59 21.35 -11.50 -21.40
N ASP A 60 22.33 -11.32 -22.28
CA ASP A 60 23.72 -11.70 -22.02
C ASP A 60 24.37 -10.75 -20.99
N LYS A 61 23.98 -9.47 -20.95
CA LYS A 61 24.42 -8.49 -19.94
C LYS A 61 23.77 -8.66 -18.57
N SER A 62 22.58 -9.27 -18.51
CA SER A 62 21.82 -9.46 -17.27
C SER A 62 22.11 -10.80 -16.57
N SER A 63 22.96 -11.66 -17.15
CA SER A 63 23.40 -12.88 -16.49
C SER A 63 24.21 -12.52 -15.21
N PRO A 64 23.76 -12.93 -14.02
CA PRO A 64 24.51 -12.70 -12.77
C PRO A 64 25.78 -13.58 -12.68
N LEU A 65 25.97 -14.49 -13.63
CA LEU A 65 27.19 -15.27 -13.80
C LEU A 65 27.94 -14.69 -15.00
N GLY A 66 28.80 -13.71 -14.75
CA GLY A 66 29.80 -13.30 -15.73
C GLY A 66 30.84 -14.41 -15.90
N GLY A 67 31.03 -14.88 -17.14
CA GLY A 67 32.07 -15.85 -17.51
C GLY A 67 31.53 -17.05 -18.27
#